data_AF-H6BDN8-F1
#
_entry.id   AF-H6BDN8-F1
#
_cell.length_a   1.000
_cell.length_b   1.000
_cell.length_c   1.000
_cell.angle_alpha   90.00
_cell.angle_beta   90.00
_cell.angle_gamma   90.00
#
_symmetry.space_group_name_H-M   'P 1'
#
loop_
_entity.id
_entity.type
_entity.pdbx_description
1 polymer ?
#
loop_
_entity_poly.entity_id
_entity_poly.type
_entity_poly.pdbx_seq_one_letter_code
_entity_poly.pdbx_strand_id
1 'polypeptide(L)'
;LRALIEQAERLTLSSRAFYNDKSPVFAQYLTSMFGYDMMLPMNTGAEGVETAIKLARKWGYEKKKIPKDEALIVSCCGCFHGRTLGVISMSCDNDATRGFGPLVPGHLKVDFGDITALEKIFKEHGDRICGFLFEPIQGEAGVILPPDGYLKSVRDLCSLHNILMIDDEIQTGIARTGKMLACDWEDV
;
A
#
# COMPACT_ATOMS: atom_id res chain seq x y z
N LEU A 1 1.14 -20.83 20.01
CA LEU A 1 -0.17 -21.53 20.11
C LEU A 1 -0.99 -21.13 21.33
N ARG A 2 -0.38 -20.95 22.52
CA ARG A 2 -1.09 -20.57 23.76
C ARG A 2 -2.08 -19.40 23.61
N ALA A 3 -1.62 -18.24 23.12
CA ALA A 3 -2.47 -17.06 22.94
C ALA A 3 -3.67 -17.29 22.01
N LEU A 4 -3.49 -18.12 20.97
CA LEU A 4 -4.57 -18.51 20.05
C LEU A 4 -5.63 -19.35 20.79
N ILE A 5 -5.20 -20.39 21.51
CA ILE A 5 -6.10 -21.30 22.24
C ILE A 5 -6.90 -20.52 23.31
N GLU A 6 -6.20 -19.75 24.15
CA GLU A 6 -6.84 -18.99 25.24
C GLU A 6 -7.89 -17.99 24.70
N GLN A 7 -7.61 -17.32 23.59
CA GLN A 7 -8.58 -16.41 22.99
C GLN A 7 -9.75 -17.17 22.33
N ALA A 8 -9.46 -18.29 21.66
CA ALA A 8 -10.48 -19.10 20.98
C ALA A 8 -11.49 -19.74 21.96
N GLU A 9 -11.05 -20.11 23.15
CA GLU A 9 -11.93 -20.62 24.23
C GLU A 9 -12.82 -19.53 24.85
N ARG A 10 -12.48 -18.24 24.67
CA ARG A 10 -13.20 -17.10 25.23
C ARG A 10 -14.15 -16.45 24.22
N LEU A 11 -13.61 -15.94 23.10
CA LEU A 11 -14.38 -15.26 22.05
C LEU A 11 -13.55 -15.11 20.78
N THR A 12 -14.07 -15.57 19.65
CA THR A 12 -13.38 -15.53 18.34
C THR A 12 -13.86 -14.42 17.42
N LEU A 13 -15.17 -14.13 17.42
CA LEU A 13 -15.77 -13.17 16.49
C LEU A 13 -16.94 -12.43 17.16
N SER A 14 -16.85 -11.10 17.23
CA SER A 14 -17.92 -10.24 17.74
C SER A 14 -18.55 -9.35 16.68
N SER A 15 -18.10 -9.36 15.42
CA SER A 15 -18.31 -8.26 14.47
C SER A 15 -17.72 -6.92 14.96
N ARG A 16 -17.46 -5.99 14.03
CA ARG A 16 -17.11 -4.60 14.36
C ARG A 16 -18.29 -3.77 14.87
N ALA A 17 -19.51 -4.31 14.76
CA ALA A 17 -20.73 -3.67 15.28
C ALA A 17 -20.81 -3.71 16.81
N PHE A 18 -20.10 -4.63 17.47
CA PHE A 18 -20.08 -4.78 18.91
C PHE A 18 -18.68 -4.52 19.47
N TYR A 19 -18.63 -3.95 20.66
CA TYR A 19 -17.38 -3.80 21.39
C TYR A 19 -16.81 -5.18 21.76
N ASN A 20 -15.49 -5.32 21.69
CA ASN A 20 -14.76 -6.43 22.31
C ASN A 20 -13.50 -5.91 23.00
N ASP A 21 -13.00 -6.67 23.98
CA ASP A 21 -11.91 -6.27 24.87
C ASP A 21 -10.50 -6.42 24.26
N LYS A 22 -10.37 -6.98 23.04
CA LYS A 22 -9.07 -7.19 22.36
C LYS A 22 -8.79 -6.20 21.25
N SER A 23 -9.78 -5.78 20.47
CA SER A 23 -9.59 -4.87 19.34
C SER A 23 -8.97 -3.52 19.73
N PRO A 24 -9.39 -2.83 20.81
CA PRO A 24 -8.77 -1.57 21.21
C PRO A 24 -7.31 -1.72 21.65
N VAL A 25 -7.00 -2.79 22.38
CA VAL A 25 -5.63 -3.10 22.82
C VAL A 25 -4.74 -3.41 21.62
N PHE A 26 -5.23 -4.21 20.68
CA PHE A 26 -4.55 -4.49 19.43
C PHE A 26 -4.31 -3.21 18.61
N ALA A 27 -5.32 -2.34 18.51
CA ALA A 27 -5.21 -1.05 17.84
C ALA A 27 -4.10 -0.20 18.43
N GLN A 28 -4.15 0.02 19.74
CA GLN A 28 -3.16 0.83 20.45
C GLN A 28 -1.74 0.27 20.31
N TYR A 29 -1.60 -1.06 20.37
CA TYR A 29 -0.31 -1.71 20.23
C TYR A 29 0.30 -1.45 18.84
N LEU A 30 -0.48 -1.64 17.77
CA LEU A 30 0.00 -1.40 16.40
C LEU A 30 0.28 0.07 16.13
N THR A 31 -0.62 0.98 16.52
CA THR A 31 -0.40 2.42 16.30
C THR A 31 0.82 2.93 17.05
N SER A 32 1.06 2.45 18.28
CA SER A 32 2.26 2.81 19.05
C SER A 32 3.54 2.22 18.45
N MET A 33 3.47 0.99 17.94
CA MET A 33 4.63 0.31 17.34
C MET A 33 5.11 0.99 16.05
N PHE A 34 4.18 1.40 15.19
CA PHE A 34 4.49 1.97 13.87
C PHE A 34 4.40 3.50 13.82
N GLY A 35 3.96 4.16 14.90
CA GLY A 35 3.86 5.62 14.95
C GLY A 35 2.72 6.22 14.11
N TYR A 36 1.65 5.46 13.84
CA TYR A 36 0.48 5.93 13.09
C TYR A 36 -0.68 6.31 14.02
N ASP A 37 -1.50 7.29 13.62
CA ASP A 37 -2.67 7.71 14.42
C ASP A 37 -3.79 6.65 14.43
N MET A 38 -3.91 5.87 13.36
CA MET A 38 -5.02 4.96 13.11
C MET A 38 -4.54 3.66 12.49
N MET A 39 -5.24 2.56 12.79
CA MET A 39 -5.05 1.27 12.12
C MET A 39 -6.40 0.70 11.69
N LEU A 40 -6.43 0.00 10.57
CA LEU A 40 -7.62 -0.68 10.04
C LEU A 40 -7.25 -2.12 9.70
N PRO A 41 -7.65 -3.11 10.52
CA PRO A 41 -7.27 -4.48 10.28
C PRO A 41 -8.16 -5.08 9.19
N MET A 42 -7.52 -5.77 8.26
CA MET A 42 -8.15 -6.64 7.25
C MET A 42 -7.68 -8.08 7.47
N ASN A 43 -8.08 -9.02 6.60
CA ASN A 43 -7.76 -10.44 6.77
C ASN A 43 -6.59 -10.88 5.89
N THR A 44 -6.42 -10.25 4.73
CA THR A 44 -5.37 -10.60 3.75
C THR A 44 -4.59 -9.36 3.29
N GLY A 45 -3.41 -9.59 2.73
CA GLY A 45 -2.61 -8.53 2.11
C GLY A 45 -3.35 -7.79 1.00
N ALA A 46 -4.02 -8.52 0.11
CA ALA A 46 -4.80 -7.92 -0.98
C ALA A 46 -5.93 -7.01 -0.46
N GLU A 47 -6.60 -7.39 0.63
CA GLU A 47 -7.61 -6.54 1.26
C GLU A 47 -7.01 -5.28 1.90
N GLY A 48 -5.79 -5.39 2.46
CA GLY A 48 -5.02 -4.24 2.95
C GLY A 48 -4.75 -3.23 1.84
N VAL A 49 -4.21 -3.71 0.70
CA VAL A 49 -3.93 -2.87 -0.48
C VAL A 49 -5.19 -2.27 -1.08
N GLU A 50 -6.25 -3.06 -1.30
CA GLU A 50 -7.54 -2.55 -1.80
C GLU A 50 -8.12 -1.46 -0.88
N THR A 51 -7.94 -1.61 0.42
CA THR A 51 -8.37 -0.61 1.41
C THR A 51 -7.52 0.66 1.33
N ALA A 52 -6.20 0.54 1.18
CA ALA A 52 -5.31 1.68 0.98
C ALA A 52 -5.65 2.46 -0.31
N ILE A 53 -5.91 1.76 -1.42
CA ILE A 53 -6.34 2.36 -2.69
C ILE A 53 -7.66 3.12 -2.52
N LYS A 54 -8.65 2.52 -1.85
CA LYS A 54 -9.94 3.16 -1.56
C LYS A 54 -9.77 4.41 -0.71
N LEU A 55 -8.92 4.35 0.33
CA LEU A 55 -8.61 5.50 1.16
C LEU A 55 -7.96 6.61 0.34
N ALA A 56 -6.99 6.29 -0.50
CA ALA A 56 -6.32 7.25 -1.36
C ALA A 56 -7.27 7.91 -2.36
N ARG A 57 -8.13 7.13 -3.03
CA ARG A 57 -9.16 7.68 -3.94
C ARG A 57 -10.14 8.58 -3.21
N LYS A 58 -10.68 8.14 -2.06
CA LYS A 58 -11.62 8.95 -1.26
C LYS A 58 -10.97 10.26 -0.80
N TRP A 59 -9.74 10.19 -0.30
CA TRP A 59 -8.95 11.38 0.05
C TRP A 59 -8.72 12.28 -1.18
N GLY A 60 -8.40 11.69 -2.32
CA GLY A 60 -8.20 12.38 -3.59
C GLY A 60 -9.40 13.24 -3.98
N TYR A 61 -10.60 12.68 -3.91
CA TYR A 61 -11.84 13.40 -4.20
C TYR A 61 -12.21 14.42 -3.11
N GLU A 62 -12.15 14.02 -1.83
CA GLU A 62 -12.66 14.85 -0.74
C GLU A 62 -11.71 15.96 -0.32
N LYS A 63 -10.40 15.72 -0.34
CA LYS A 63 -9.35 16.61 0.17
C LYS A 63 -8.53 17.23 -0.94
N LYS A 64 -7.99 16.43 -1.87
CA LYS A 64 -7.20 16.93 -3.01
C LYS A 64 -8.05 17.57 -4.11
N LYS A 65 -9.37 17.34 -4.10
CA LYS A 65 -10.35 17.89 -5.05
C LYS A 65 -10.14 17.43 -6.50
N ILE A 66 -9.66 16.20 -6.67
CA ILE A 66 -9.62 15.56 -7.99
C ILE A 66 -11.05 15.49 -8.56
N PRO A 67 -11.25 15.79 -9.86
CA PRO A 67 -12.55 15.64 -10.50
C PRO A 67 -13.12 14.22 -10.34
N LYS A 68 -14.44 14.13 -10.30
CA LYS A 68 -15.14 12.86 -10.07
C LYS A 68 -14.71 11.82 -11.11
N ASP A 69 -14.42 10.60 -10.64
CA ASP A 69 -14.04 9.44 -11.45
C ASP A 69 -12.71 9.58 -12.22
N GLU A 70 -11.90 10.60 -11.90
CA GLU A 70 -10.60 10.86 -12.55
C GLU A 70 -9.37 10.52 -11.68
N ALA A 71 -9.56 9.96 -10.47
CA ALA A 71 -8.43 9.65 -9.59
C ALA A 71 -7.53 8.55 -10.15
N LEU A 72 -6.23 8.82 -10.16
CA LEU A 72 -5.18 7.91 -10.61
C LEU A 72 -4.37 7.39 -9.42
N ILE A 73 -3.98 6.12 -9.51
CA ILE A 73 -2.95 5.51 -8.66
C ILE A 73 -1.76 5.16 -9.55
N VAL A 74 -0.55 5.49 -9.12
CA VAL A 74 0.67 5.06 -9.80
C VAL A 74 1.21 3.81 -9.09
N SER A 75 1.64 2.81 -9.84
CA SER A 75 2.27 1.57 -9.32
C SER A 75 3.52 1.21 -10.12
N CYS A 76 4.38 0.39 -9.55
CA CYS A 76 5.62 -0.05 -10.20
C CYS A 76 5.39 -1.29 -11.08
N CYS A 77 6.02 -1.36 -12.26
CA CYS A 77 6.15 -2.62 -12.99
C CYS A 77 6.98 -3.61 -12.17
N GLY A 78 6.60 -4.90 -12.23
CA GLY A 78 7.15 -5.95 -11.36
C GLY A 78 6.43 -6.10 -10.01
N CYS A 79 5.47 -5.22 -9.68
CA CYS A 79 4.80 -5.29 -8.37
C CYS A 79 4.00 -6.57 -8.15
N PHE A 80 3.92 -7.03 -6.89
CA PHE A 80 2.97 -8.03 -6.44
C PHE A 80 2.23 -7.55 -5.18
N HIS A 81 1.01 -7.07 -5.38
CA HIS A 81 0.17 -6.54 -4.29
C HIS A 81 -1.05 -7.43 -3.97
N GLY A 82 -1.15 -8.60 -4.62
CA GLY A 82 -2.30 -9.51 -4.52
C GLY A 82 -2.91 -9.90 -5.87
N ARG A 83 -4.11 -10.51 -5.82
CA ARG A 83 -4.77 -11.16 -6.97
C ARG A 83 -6.22 -10.72 -7.21
N THR A 84 -6.69 -9.67 -6.55
CA THR A 84 -8.02 -9.10 -6.84
C THR A 84 -8.00 -8.35 -8.17
N LEU A 85 -9.17 -8.18 -8.80
CA LEU A 85 -9.26 -7.44 -10.07
C LEU A 85 -8.70 -6.02 -9.95
N GLY A 86 -8.93 -5.31 -8.84
CA GLY A 86 -8.39 -3.96 -8.63
C GLY A 86 -6.87 -3.95 -8.61
N VAL A 87 -6.27 -4.88 -7.86
CA VAL A 87 -4.82 -4.97 -7.73
C VAL A 87 -4.13 -5.42 -9.02
N ILE A 88 -4.60 -6.49 -9.66
CA ILE A 88 -3.94 -6.97 -10.90
C ILE A 88 -4.04 -5.96 -12.04
N SER A 89 -4.99 -5.02 -11.98
CA SER A 89 -5.10 -3.92 -12.95
C SER A 89 -3.86 -3.00 -12.96
N MET A 90 -3.11 -2.97 -11.86
CA MET A 90 -1.85 -2.23 -11.73
C MET A 90 -0.62 -3.04 -12.17
N SER A 91 -0.75 -4.35 -12.39
CA SER A 91 0.38 -5.20 -12.77
C SER A 91 0.81 -4.99 -14.23
N CYS A 92 2.12 -5.10 -14.48
CA CYS A 92 2.70 -5.20 -15.83
C CYS A 92 2.92 -6.66 -16.26
N ASP A 93 2.69 -7.63 -15.37
CA ASP A 93 2.84 -9.05 -15.64
C ASP A 93 1.63 -9.59 -16.41
N ASN A 94 1.88 -10.06 -17.63
CA ASN A 94 0.86 -10.67 -18.47
C ASN A 94 0.24 -11.92 -17.85
N ASP A 95 0.98 -12.71 -17.09
CA ASP A 95 0.43 -13.91 -16.46
C ASP A 95 -0.54 -13.54 -15.32
N ALA A 96 -0.34 -12.38 -14.68
CA ALA A 96 -1.28 -11.84 -13.70
C ALA A 96 -2.58 -11.32 -14.33
N THR A 97 -2.58 -10.89 -15.60
CA THR A 97 -3.74 -10.21 -16.23
C THR A 97 -4.44 -11.00 -17.34
N ARG A 98 -3.78 -11.98 -17.96
CA ARG A 98 -4.29 -12.69 -19.15
C ARG A 98 -5.58 -13.46 -18.82
N GLY A 99 -6.67 -13.08 -19.47
CA GLY A 99 -7.97 -13.75 -19.34
C GLY A 99 -8.91 -13.19 -18.27
N PHE A 100 -8.53 -12.10 -17.59
CA PHE A 100 -9.33 -11.50 -16.50
C PHE A 100 -9.99 -10.15 -16.87
N GLY A 101 -9.97 -9.76 -18.15
CA GLY A 101 -10.52 -8.49 -18.60
C GLY A 101 -12.06 -8.40 -18.54
N PRO A 102 -12.62 -7.17 -18.50
CA PRO A 102 -11.93 -5.88 -18.47
C PRO A 102 -11.31 -5.56 -17.10
N LEU A 103 -10.11 -4.98 -17.13
CA LEU A 103 -9.40 -4.52 -15.93
C LEU A 103 -9.97 -3.18 -15.43
N VAL A 104 -9.75 -2.88 -14.15
CA VAL A 104 -10.18 -1.65 -13.49
C VAL A 104 -9.35 -0.47 -14.04
N PRO A 105 -9.97 0.65 -14.46
CA PRO A 105 -9.24 1.83 -14.92
C PRO A 105 -8.72 2.70 -13.77
N GLY A 106 -7.94 3.72 -14.11
CA GLY A 106 -7.44 4.72 -13.15
C GLY A 106 -6.09 4.35 -12.54
N HIS A 107 -5.21 3.74 -13.33
CA HIS A 107 -3.88 3.33 -12.93
C HIS A 107 -2.84 3.76 -13.96
N LEU A 108 -1.70 4.26 -13.48
CA LEU A 108 -0.49 4.51 -14.26
C LEU A 108 0.62 3.60 -13.74
N LYS A 109 1.61 3.32 -14.59
CA LYS A 109 2.70 2.39 -14.31
C LYS A 109 4.04 3.08 -14.55
N VAL A 110 5.02 2.76 -13.72
CA VAL A 110 6.40 3.24 -13.82
C VAL A 110 7.35 2.08 -13.57
N ASP A 111 8.56 2.12 -14.12
CA ASP A 111 9.57 1.10 -13.78
C ASP A 111 10.07 1.29 -12.35
N PHE A 112 10.22 0.18 -11.61
CA PHE A 112 10.70 0.22 -10.23
C PHE A 112 12.14 0.75 -10.16
N GLY A 113 12.39 1.69 -9.24
CA GLY A 113 13.71 2.32 -9.09
C GLY A 113 13.97 3.51 -10.03
N ASP A 114 13.09 3.79 -11.00
CA ASP A 114 13.23 4.95 -11.90
C ASP A 114 12.51 6.19 -11.35
N ILE A 115 13.23 6.92 -10.49
CA ILE A 115 12.72 8.17 -9.91
C ILE A 115 12.48 9.26 -10.97
N THR A 116 13.22 9.25 -12.08
CA THR A 116 13.09 10.29 -13.13
C THR A 116 11.79 10.08 -13.90
N ALA A 117 11.46 8.83 -14.23
CA ALA A 117 10.18 8.50 -14.85
C ALA A 117 9.01 8.79 -13.90
N LEU A 118 9.15 8.51 -12.61
CA LEU A 118 8.12 8.82 -11.61
C LEU A 118 7.87 10.34 -11.51
N GLU A 119 8.95 11.14 -11.47
CA GLU A 119 8.85 12.61 -11.45
C GLU A 119 8.14 13.14 -12.70
N LYS A 120 8.43 12.57 -13.87
CA LYS A 120 7.74 12.94 -15.12
C LYS A 120 6.24 12.66 -15.03
N ILE A 121 5.84 11.48 -14.57
CA ILE A 121 4.42 11.11 -14.39
C ILE A 121 3.73 12.07 -13.41
N PHE A 122 4.39 12.42 -12.30
CA PHE A 122 3.84 13.33 -11.30
C PHE A 122 3.73 14.76 -11.82
N LYS A 123 4.65 15.21 -12.69
CA LYS A 123 4.54 16.52 -13.36
C LYS A 123 3.36 16.56 -14.35
N GLU A 124 3.16 15.48 -15.11
CA GLU A 124 2.13 15.42 -16.16
C GLU A 124 0.72 15.17 -15.61
N HIS A 125 0.59 14.45 -14.49
CA HIS A 125 -0.70 13.96 -13.97
C HIS A 125 -0.91 14.20 -12.48
N GLY A 126 -0.01 14.91 -11.81
CA GLY A 126 0.01 15.04 -10.34
C GLY A 126 -1.24 15.66 -9.73
N ASP A 127 -1.98 16.46 -10.48
CA ASP A 127 -3.27 17.03 -10.09
C ASP A 127 -4.35 15.95 -9.90
N ARG A 128 -4.24 14.82 -10.62
CA ARG A 128 -5.17 13.68 -10.57
C ARG A 128 -4.62 12.44 -9.87
N ILE A 129 -3.33 12.41 -9.55
CA ILE A 129 -2.75 11.29 -8.80
C ILE A 129 -3.12 11.42 -7.31
N CYS A 130 -3.76 10.39 -6.77
CA CYS A 130 -4.15 10.35 -5.35
C CYS A 130 -3.22 9.49 -4.50
N GLY A 131 -2.46 8.58 -5.10
CA GLY A 131 -1.48 7.77 -4.39
C GLY A 131 -0.44 7.11 -5.30
N PHE A 132 0.71 6.81 -4.72
CA PHE A 132 1.74 5.97 -5.31
C PHE A 132 1.93 4.73 -4.44
N LEU A 133 1.67 3.56 -5.01
CA LEU A 133 1.77 2.26 -4.36
C LEU A 133 3.04 1.56 -4.84
N PHE A 134 3.88 1.13 -3.91
CA PHE A 134 5.12 0.44 -4.23
C PHE A 134 5.55 -0.49 -3.08
N GLU A 135 6.37 -1.50 -3.40
CA GLU A 135 7.08 -2.30 -2.41
C GLU A 135 8.46 -1.66 -2.16
N PRO A 136 8.95 -1.53 -0.91
CA PRO A 136 10.31 -1.02 -0.65
C PRO A 136 11.41 -1.87 -1.28
N ILE A 137 11.16 -3.18 -1.39
CA ILE A 137 11.93 -4.17 -2.14
C ILE A 137 10.91 -5.05 -2.84
N GLN A 138 10.98 -5.20 -4.17
CA GLN A 138 10.02 -6.05 -4.87
C GLN A 138 10.30 -7.53 -4.61
N GLY A 139 9.35 -8.19 -3.97
CA GLY A 139 9.49 -9.57 -3.53
C GLY A 139 9.41 -10.58 -4.67
N GLU A 140 8.19 -10.77 -5.17
CA GLU A 140 7.86 -11.77 -6.18
C GLU A 140 8.52 -11.49 -7.55
N ALA A 141 8.98 -10.26 -7.78
CA ALA A 141 9.79 -9.90 -8.95
C ALA A 141 11.20 -10.50 -8.95
N GLY A 142 11.60 -11.15 -7.86
CA GLY A 142 12.92 -11.76 -7.69
C GLY A 142 13.83 -11.01 -6.74
N VAL A 143 13.28 -10.44 -5.66
CA VAL A 143 14.03 -9.70 -4.62
C VAL A 143 14.84 -8.55 -5.23
N ILE A 144 14.12 -7.60 -5.83
CA ILE A 144 14.73 -6.44 -6.49
C ILE A 144 14.88 -5.31 -5.48
N LEU A 145 16.13 -4.97 -5.15
CA LEU A 145 16.45 -3.81 -4.32
C LEU A 145 16.44 -2.55 -5.21
N PRO A 146 15.85 -1.44 -4.74
CA PRO A 146 15.94 -0.19 -5.46
C PRO A 146 17.35 0.41 -5.32
N PRO A 147 17.71 1.41 -6.16
CA PRO A 147 18.91 2.21 -5.95
C PRO A 147 18.90 2.94 -4.60
N ASP A 148 20.09 3.17 -4.03
CA ASP A 148 20.24 3.93 -2.78
C ASP A 148 19.58 5.33 -2.88
N GLY A 149 18.80 5.70 -1.87
CA GLY A 149 18.11 6.98 -1.79
C GLY A 149 16.78 7.03 -2.57
N TYR A 150 16.37 5.93 -3.19
CA TYR A 150 15.12 5.86 -3.95
C TYR A 150 13.89 6.05 -3.04
N LEU A 151 13.84 5.38 -1.88
CA LEU A 151 12.68 5.46 -0.98
C LEU A 151 12.53 6.88 -0.44
N LYS A 152 13.65 7.53 -0.07
CA LYS A 152 13.66 8.91 0.37
C LYS A 152 13.20 9.86 -0.73
N SER A 153 13.68 9.65 -1.95
CA SER A 153 13.26 10.43 -3.11
C SER A 153 11.77 10.28 -3.42
N VAL A 154 11.22 9.06 -3.29
CA VAL A 154 9.78 8.80 -3.41
C VAL A 154 8.99 9.57 -2.35
N ARG A 155 9.43 9.53 -1.09
CA ARG A 155 8.80 10.26 0.02
C ARG A 155 8.77 11.77 -0.24
N ASP A 156 9.89 12.33 -0.65
CA ASP A 156 10.01 13.76 -0.91
C ASP A 156 9.15 14.17 -2.11
N LEU A 157 9.17 13.39 -3.19
CA LEU A 157 8.38 13.63 -4.39
C LEU A 157 6.86 13.52 -4.14
N CYS A 158 6.42 12.50 -3.39
CA CYS A 158 5.02 12.38 -2.98
C CYS A 158 4.57 13.59 -2.16
N SER A 159 5.42 14.07 -1.25
CA SER A 159 5.13 15.25 -0.44
C SER A 159 5.02 16.52 -1.29
N LEU A 160 5.96 16.73 -2.21
CA LEU A 160 6.00 17.88 -3.12
C LEU A 160 4.72 18.01 -3.95
N HIS A 161 4.20 16.88 -4.46
CA HIS A 161 3.02 16.85 -5.33
C HIS A 161 1.71 16.65 -4.56
N ASN A 162 1.75 16.64 -3.22
CA ASN A 162 0.61 16.29 -2.36
C ASN A 162 -0.06 14.99 -2.85
N ILE A 163 0.71 13.91 -2.89
CA ILE A 163 0.30 12.56 -3.27
C ILE A 163 0.53 11.65 -2.06
N LEU A 164 -0.41 10.75 -1.79
CA LEU A 164 -0.20 9.78 -0.71
C LEU A 164 0.83 8.74 -1.13
N MET A 165 1.84 8.55 -0.29
CA MET A 165 2.77 7.45 -0.41
C MET A 165 2.15 6.22 0.26
N ILE A 166 2.08 5.09 -0.45
CA ILE A 166 1.54 3.82 0.04
C ILE A 166 2.66 2.79 -0.07
N ASP A 167 3.28 2.49 1.05
CA ASP A 167 4.33 1.49 1.23
C ASP A 167 3.73 0.10 1.48
N ASP A 168 3.92 -0.82 0.53
CA ASP A 168 3.54 -2.21 0.72
C ASP A 168 4.65 -2.98 1.44
N GLU A 169 4.55 -3.00 2.77
CA GLU A 169 5.44 -3.72 3.67
C GLU A 169 4.91 -5.13 4.03
N ILE A 170 3.97 -5.70 3.28
CA ILE A 170 3.38 -7.03 3.57
C ILE A 170 4.46 -8.12 3.60
N GLN A 171 5.42 -8.05 2.67
CA GLN A 171 6.53 -9.02 2.61
C GLN A 171 7.79 -8.52 3.34
N THR A 172 8.07 -7.22 3.29
CA THR A 172 9.33 -6.62 3.75
C THR A 172 9.31 -6.13 5.20
N GLY A 173 8.13 -5.94 5.78
CA GLY A 173 7.97 -5.43 7.14
C GLY A 173 8.27 -6.47 8.22
N ILE A 174 8.06 -6.06 9.46
CA ILE A 174 8.20 -6.88 10.67
C ILE A 174 9.58 -7.55 10.74
N ALA A 175 10.63 -6.72 10.75
CA ALA A 175 12.02 -7.16 10.92
C ALA A 175 12.62 -7.99 9.76
N ARG A 176 11.87 -8.28 8.68
CA ARG A 176 12.33 -9.15 7.58
C ARG A 176 13.65 -8.67 6.96
N THR A 177 13.79 -7.37 6.75
CA THR A 177 14.97 -6.77 6.11
C THR A 177 16.04 -6.31 7.11
N GLY A 178 15.84 -6.54 8.42
CA GLY A 178 16.75 -6.09 9.49
C GLY A 178 16.34 -4.80 10.21
N LYS A 179 15.26 -4.15 9.76
CA LYS A 179 14.59 -3.00 10.40
C LYS A 179 13.11 -3.30 10.62
N MET A 180 12.42 -2.53 11.46
CA MET A 180 11.00 -2.80 11.74
C MET A 180 10.17 -2.74 10.45
N LEU A 181 10.38 -1.68 9.66
CA LEU A 181 9.92 -1.51 8.29
C LEU A 181 11.13 -1.39 7.38
N ALA A 182 11.05 -1.86 6.14
CA ALA A 182 12.14 -1.68 5.17
C ALA A 182 12.35 -0.21 4.78
N CYS A 183 11.30 0.63 4.81
CA CYS A 183 11.43 2.08 4.65
C CYS A 183 12.33 2.74 5.71
N ASP A 184 12.47 2.16 6.91
CA ASP A 184 13.35 2.68 7.97
C ASP A 184 14.84 2.65 7.59
N TRP A 185 15.23 1.96 6.52
CA TRP A 185 16.62 2.00 6.03
C TRP A 185 17.02 3.36 5.47
N GLU A 186 16.05 4.17 5.03
CA GLU A 186 16.27 5.51 4.50
C GLU A 186 15.55 6.61 5.31
N ASP A 187 15.16 6.30 6.56
CA ASP A 187 14.44 7.20 7.47
C ASP A 187 13.15 7.78 6.83
N VAL A 188 12.38 6.92 6.16
CA VAL A 188 11.11 7.25 5.48
C VAL A 188 9.91 6.83 6.29
#